data_AF-A0AAW2MRD9-F1
#
_entry.id   AF-A0AAW2MRD9-F1
#
_cell.length_a   1.000
_cell.length_b   1.000
_cell.length_c   1.000
_cell.angle_alpha   90.00
_cell.angle_beta   90.00
_cell.angle_gamma   90.00
#
_symmetry.space_group_name_H-M   'P 1'
#
loop_
_entity.id
_entity.type
_entity.pdbx_description
1 polymer ?
#
loop_
_entity_poly.entity_id
_entity_poly.type
_entity_poly.pdbx_seq_one_letter_code
_entity_poly.pdbx_strand_id
1 'polypeptide(L)'
;YAMPKAFFDERMIEGSSVREHGVMMLSLVEKLKDFQTNFEKEETYVDLILQSLPPSFEQFIVNYNMNGLKKSLHELINMSVQYEIMIEKSAPSVLVERLRPLKQRANH
;
A
#
# COMPACT_ATOMS: atom_id res chain seq x y z
N TYR A 1 -9.66 21.78 -12.97
CA TYR A 1 -9.27 20.42 -13.38
C TYR A 1 -9.55 19.50 -12.22
N ALA A 2 -10.41 18.49 -12.41
CA ALA A 2 -10.67 17.49 -11.39
C ALA A 2 -9.65 16.38 -11.57
N MET A 3 -8.81 16.16 -10.57
CA MET A 3 -8.08 14.90 -10.45
C MET A 3 -9.09 13.75 -10.61
N PRO A 4 -8.80 12.70 -11.39
CA PRO A 4 -9.77 11.66 -11.67
C PRO A 4 -10.36 11.15 -10.35
N LYS A 5 -11.68 11.12 -10.22
CA LYS A 5 -12.36 10.65 -9.00
C LYS A 5 -11.87 9.26 -8.56
N ALA A 6 -11.46 8.45 -9.55
CA ALA A 6 -10.75 7.19 -9.37
C ALA A 6 -9.58 7.30 -8.38
N PHE A 7 -8.77 8.36 -8.43
CA PHE A 7 -7.61 8.54 -7.54
C PHE A 7 -7.97 8.69 -6.06
N PHE A 8 -9.13 9.29 -5.75
CA PHE A 8 -9.59 9.51 -4.37
C PHE A 8 -10.41 8.33 -3.82
N ASP A 9 -11.02 7.56 -4.71
CA ASP A 9 -11.88 6.44 -4.34
C ASP A 9 -11.12 5.09 -4.28
N GLU A 10 -9.92 5.00 -4.86
CA GLU A 10 -9.06 3.80 -4.88
C GLU A 10 -8.34 3.60 -3.54
N ARG A 11 -9.10 3.27 -2.49
CA ARG A 11 -8.53 2.83 -1.21
C ARG A 11 -8.05 1.39 -1.31
N MET A 12 -6.86 1.16 -0.80
CA MET A 12 -6.31 -0.18 -0.70
C MET A 12 -7.18 -1.04 0.24
N ILE A 13 -7.51 -2.26 -0.19
CA ILE A 13 -8.29 -3.20 0.60
C ILE A 13 -7.40 -3.81 1.68
N GLU A 14 -7.92 -3.93 2.91
CA GLU A 14 -7.24 -4.62 4.02
C GLU A 14 -6.82 -6.05 3.64
N GLY A 15 -5.55 -6.39 3.88
CA GLY A 15 -4.98 -7.69 3.51
C GLY A 15 -4.71 -7.93 2.03
N SER A 16 -4.86 -6.91 1.17
CA SER A 16 -4.38 -6.97 -0.22
C SER A 16 -2.89 -6.61 -0.32
N SER A 17 -2.24 -6.88 -1.46
CA SER A 17 -0.81 -6.66 -1.65
C SER A 17 -0.48 -5.17 -1.77
N VAL A 18 0.28 -4.61 -0.81
CA VAL A 18 0.79 -3.22 -0.88
C VAL A 18 1.65 -3.03 -2.11
N ARG A 19 2.40 -4.04 -2.53
CA ARG A 19 3.24 -3.96 -3.72
C ARG A 19 2.41 -3.74 -4.97
N GLU A 20 1.34 -4.50 -5.15
CA GLU A 20 0.47 -4.38 -6.32
C GLU A 20 -0.24 -3.04 -6.34
N HIS A 21 -0.75 -2.60 -5.18
CA HIS A 21 -1.36 -1.28 -5.00
C HIS A 21 -0.36 -0.15 -5.29
N GLY A 22 0.86 -0.25 -4.76
CA GLY A 22 1.93 0.74 -4.97
C GLY A 22 2.38 0.84 -6.43
N VAL A 23 2.46 -0.27 -7.15
CA VAL A 23 2.75 -0.28 -8.59
C VAL A 23 1.60 0.37 -9.37
N MET A 24 0.35 0.06 -9.02
CA MET A 24 -0.82 0.70 -9.64
C MET A 24 -0.81 2.22 -9.44
N MET A 25 -0.55 2.66 -8.21
CA MET A 25 -0.42 4.08 -7.88
C MET A 25 0.71 4.75 -8.66
N LEU A 26 1.87 4.10 -8.76
CA LEU A 26 3.00 4.64 -9.55
C LEU A 26 2.63 4.80 -11.03
N SER A 27 2.03 3.78 -11.64
CA SER A 27 1.59 3.86 -13.04
C SER A 27 0.51 4.92 -13.27
N LEU A 28 -0.34 5.18 -12.28
CA LEU A 28 -1.32 6.26 -12.33
C LEU A 28 -0.66 7.64 -12.22
N VAL A 29 0.36 7.79 -11.35
CA VAL A 29 1.17 9.01 -11.27
C VAL A 29 1.92 9.27 -12.58
N GLU A 30 2.53 8.25 -13.19
CA GLU A 30 3.22 8.37 -14.48
C GLU A 30 2.26 8.84 -15.58
N LYS A 31 1.08 8.21 -15.67
CA LYS A 31 0.04 8.66 -16.61
C LYS A 31 -0.36 10.11 -16.36
N LEU A 32 -0.53 10.53 -15.11
CA LEU A 32 -0.87 11.91 -14.78
C LEU A 32 0.24 12.90 -15.17
N LYS A 33 1.51 12.55 -14.94
CA LYS A 33 2.67 13.34 -15.38
C LYS A 33 2.68 13.53 -16.91
N ASP A 34 2.33 12.48 -17.66
CA ASP A 34 2.23 12.54 -19.12
C ASP A 34 1.03 13.38 -19.62
N PHE A 35 -0.11 13.33 -18.92
CA PHE A 35 -1.31 14.09 -19.27
C PHE A 35 -1.27 15.55 -18.83
N GLN A 36 -0.50 15.89 -17.80
CA GLN A 36 -0.50 17.22 -17.19
C GLN A 36 0.91 17.78 -17.15
N THR A 37 1.29 18.50 -18.21
CA THR A 37 2.58 19.18 -18.34
C THR A 37 2.91 20.20 -17.24
N ASN A 38 2.03 20.43 -16.25
CA ASN A 38 2.21 21.43 -15.19
C ASN A 38 1.57 21.07 -13.82
N PHE A 39 1.06 19.86 -13.61
CA PHE A 39 0.30 19.60 -12.38
C PHE A 39 1.09 18.80 -11.35
N GLU A 40 1.24 19.50 -10.23
CA GLU A 40 1.45 19.01 -8.88
C GLU A 40 2.88 18.56 -8.54
N LYS A 41 3.38 19.16 -7.46
CA LYS A 41 4.67 18.81 -6.86
C LYS A 41 4.63 17.34 -6.44
N GLU A 42 5.79 16.68 -6.46
CA GLU A 42 5.96 15.29 -6.02
C GLU A 42 5.31 15.02 -4.64
N GLU A 43 5.32 16.02 -3.76
CA GLU A 43 4.67 16.04 -2.45
C GLU A 43 3.17 15.68 -2.52
N THR A 44 2.46 16.14 -3.55
CA THR A 44 1.02 15.87 -3.70
C THR A 44 0.75 14.39 -3.99
N TYR A 45 1.60 13.75 -4.79
CA TYR A 45 1.49 12.32 -5.08
C TYR A 45 1.85 11.46 -3.87
N VAL A 46 2.79 11.92 -3.04
CA VAL A 46 3.13 11.28 -1.76
C VAL A 46 1.91 11.29 -0.83
N ASP A 47 1.26 12.45 -0.67
CA ASP A 47 0.07 12.59 0.17
C ASP A 47 -1.09 11.71 -0.30
N LEU A 48 -1.27 11.58 -1.61
CA LEU A 48 -2.29 10.70 -2.20
C LEU A 48 -2.02 9.22 -1.90
N ILE A 49 -0.78 8.76 -2.06
CA ILE A 49 -0.42 7.37 -1.74
C ILE A 49 -0.65 7.11 -0.24
N LEU A 50 -0.21 8.00 0.64
CA LEU A 50 -0.40 7.85 2.09
C LEU A 50 -1.89 7.78 2.48
N GLN A 51 -2.76 8.59 1.86
CA GLN A 51 -4.20 8.56 2.11
C GLN A 51 -4.89 7.30 1.56
N SER A 52 -4.31 6.66 0.55
CA SER A 52 -4.86 5.43 -0.05
C SER A 52 -4.59 4.17 0.79
N LEU A 53 -3.63 4.23 1.72
CA LEU A 53 -3.25 3.09 2.55
C LEU A 53 -4.36 2.71 3.54
N PRO A 54 -4.48 1.42 3.91
CA PRO A 54 -5.52 0.97 4.83
C PRO A 54 -5.19 1.36 6.29
N PRO A 55 -6.16 1.30 7.21
CA PRO A 55 -5.97 1.69 8.61
C PRO A 55 -4.83 0.97 9.34
N SER A 56 -4.48 -0.26 8.94
CA SER A 56 -3.31 -0.98 9.48
C SER A 56 -1.98 -0.25 9.27
N PHE A 57 -1.92 0.72 8.35
CA PHE A 57 -0.74 1.53 8.05
C PHE A 57 -0.72 2.86 8.82
N GLU A 58 -1.66 3.11 9.75
CA GLU A 58 -1.73 4.37 10.50
C GLU A 58 -0.42 4.68 11.24
N GLN A 59 0.18 3.69 11.89
CA GLN A 59 1.46 3.86 12.60
C GLN A 59 2.62 4.15 11.65
N PHE A 60 2.57 3.62 10.42
CA PHE A 60 3.53 3.94 9.37
C PHE A 60 3.37 5.38 8.89
N ILE A 61 2.14 5.83 8.63
CA ILE A 61 1.82 7.19 8.19
C ILE A 61 2.29 8.21 9.24
N VAL A 62 1.98 7.98 10.53
CA VAL A 62 2.42 8.83 11.64
C VAL A 62 3.96 8.88 11.70
N ASN A 63 4.63 7.74 11.57
CA ASN A 63 6.09 7.70 11.58
C ASN A 63 6.73 8.39 10.36
N TYR A 64 6.13 8.27 9.18
CA TYR A 64 6.58 8.94 7.97
C TYR A 64 6.48 10.47 8.11
N ASN A 65 5.32 10.95 8.59
CA ASN A 65 5.05 12.38 8.79
C ASN A 65 5.93 12.98 9.90
N MET A 66 6.09 12.29 11.03
CA MET A 66 6.88 12.80 12.16
C MET A 66 8.38 12.89 11.87
N ASN A 67 8.92 11.95 11.08
CA ASN A 67 10.34 11.98 10.73
C ASN A 67 10.66 12.98 9.60
N GLY A 68 9.65 13.66 9.04
CA GLY A 68 9.84 14.66 7.97
C GLY A 68 10.55 14.08 6.74
N LEU A 69 10.35 12.79 6.47
CA LEU A 69 11.09 12.09 5.42
C LEU A 69 10.63 12.61 4.05
N LYS A 70 11.45 13.44 3.41
CA LYS A 70 11.29 13.76 1.98
C LYS A 70 11.77 12.56 1.17
N LYS A 71 10.88 11.60 0.94
CA LYS A 71 11.14 10.41 0.12
C LYS A 71 10.57 10.57 -1.27
N SER A 72 11.29 10.02 -2.24
CA SER A 72 10.74 9.81 -3.57
C SER A 72 9.58 8.81 -3.53
N LEU A 73 8.71 8.83 -4.54
CA LEU A 73 7.59 7.88 -4.64
C LEU A 73 8.05 6.42 -4.59
N HIS A 74 9.18 6.11 -5.22
CA HIS A 74 9.75 4.75 -5.20
C HIS A 74 10.19 4.33 -3.79
N GLU A 75 10.82 5.24 -3.04
CA GLU A 75 11.22 4.97 -1.65
C GLU A 75 9.98 4.79 -0.75
N LEU A 76 8.95 5.61 -0.92
CA LEU A 76 7.70 5.48 -0.17
C LEU A 76 7.04 4.11 -0.40
N ILE A 77 6.95 3.67 -1.65
CA ILE A 77 6.38 2.36 -2.00
C ILE A 77 7.22 1.24 -1.36
N ASN A 78 8.55 1.31 -1.47
CA ASN A 78 9.43 0.30 -0.88
C ASN A 78 9.31 0.25 0.65
N MET A 79 9.22 1.41 1.31
CA MET A 79 9.01 1.48 2.76
C MET A 79 7.66 0.90 3.17
N SER A 80 6.60 1.14 2.38
CA SER A 80 5.27 0.58 2.61
C SER A 80 5.28 -0.95 2.51
N VAL A 81 5.96 -1.51 1.51
CA VAL A 81 6.15 -2.97 1.34
C VAL A 81 6.94 -3.58 2.52
N GLN A 82 7.98 -2.89 3.01
CA GLN A 82 8.72 -3.39 4.18
C GLN A 82 7.87 -3.38 5.46
N TYR A 83 7.00 -2.36 5.59
CA TYR A 83 6.08 -2.28 6.71
C TYR A 83 5.01 -3.37 6.67
N GLU A 84 4.46 -3.68 5.50
CA GLU A 84 3.56 -4.82 5.28
C GLU A 84 4.19 -6.13 5.78
N ILE A 85 5.41 -6.45 5.32
CA ILE A 85 6.15 -7.66 5.74
C ILE A 85 6.40 -7.66 7.25
N MET A 86 6.63 -6.50 7.86
CA MET A 86 6.81 -6.38 9.31
C MET A 86 5.52 -6.69 10.07
N ILE A 87 4.38 -6.20 9.60
CA ILE A 87 3.06 -6.49 10.20
C ILE A 87 2.73 -7.98 10.06
N GLU A 88 2.98 -8.59 8.90
CA GLU A 88 2.77 -10.03 8.69
C GLU A 88 3.63 -10.89 9.62
N LYS A 89 4.87 -10.45 9.89
CA LYS A 89 5.80 -11.15 10.80
C LYS A 89 5.52 -10.89 12.28
N SER A 90 4.92 -9.74 12.63
CA SER A 90 4.56 -9.39 14.00
C SER A 90 3.19 -9.90 14.41
N ALA A 91 2.34 -10.29 13.45
CA ALA A 91 1.14 -11.06 13.72
C ALA A 91 1.54 -12.36 14.44
N PRO A 92 1.07 -12.61 15.67
CA PRO A 92 1.35 -13.88 16.33
C PRO A 92 0.85 -15.00 15.42
N SER A 93 1.67 -16.05 15.26
CA SER A 93 1.55 -17.17 14.32
C SER A 93 0.28 -18.04 14.43
N VAL A 94 -0.90 -17.44 14.57
CA VAL A 94 -2.16 -18.13 14.92
C VAL A 94 -3.06 -18.35 13.70
N LEU A 95 -2.73 -17.86 12.50
CA LEU A 95 -3.63 -18.03 11.35
C LEU A 95 -2.99 -18.52 10.03
N VAL A 96 -2.03 -19.45 10.11
CA VAL A 96 -1.69 -20.33 8.98
C VAL A 96 -2.20 -21.76 9.25
N GLU A 97 -3.49 -21.88 9.58
CA GLU A 97 -4.24 -23.15 9.51
C GLU A 97 -5.37 -23.03 8.46
N ARG A 98 -5.24 -22.13 7.48
CA ARG A 98 -6.15 -22.11 6.33
C ARG A 98 -5.57 -22.98 5.21
N LEU A 99 -6.16 -24.18 5.14
CA LEU A 99 -6.08 -25.19 4.08
C LEU A 99 -4.95 -26.24 4.20
N ARG A 100 -4.90 -26.97 5.32
CA ARG A 100 -4.59 -28.40 5.22
C ARG A 100 -5.87 -29.13 4.81
N PRO A 101 -5.97 -29.77 3.64
CA PRO A 101 -7.05 -30.72 3.43
C PRO A 101 -6.89 -31.83 4.45
N LEU A 102 -7.90 -31.98 5.31
CA LEU A 102 -8.07 -33.13 6.18
C LEU A 102 -8.09 -34.39 5.30
N LYS A 103 -6.93 -35.00 5.08
CA LYS A 103 -6.88 -36.37 4.61
C LYS A 103 -7.33 -37.21 5.80
N GLN A 104 -8.62 -37.50 5.82
CA GLN A 104 -9.20 -38.45 6.76
C GLN A 104 -8.37 -39.73 6.70
N ARG A 105 -7.84 -40.12 7.87
CA ARG A 105 -7.45 -41.50 8.14
C ARG A 105 -8.67 -42.37 7.87
N ALA A 106 -8.68 -43.10 6.76
CA ALA A 106 -9.50 -44.29 6.64
C ALA A 106 -8.61 -45.47 7.07
N ASN A 107 -8.91 -46.01 8.24
CA ASN A 107 -8.50 -47.35 8.65
C ASN A 107 -9.24 -48.36 7.76
N HIS A 108 -8.51 -49.29 7.14
CA HIS A 108 -8.87 -50.71 7.11
C HIS A 108 -7.63 -51.53 6.73
#